data_AF-X1QP94-F1
#
_entry.id   AF-X1QP94-F1
#
_cell.length_a   1.000
_cell.length_b   1.000
_cell.length_c   1.000
_cell.angle_alpha   90.00
_cell.angle_beta   90.00
_cell.angle_gamma   90.00
#
_symmetry.space_group_name_H-M   'P 1'
#
loop_
_entity.id
_entity.type
_entity.pdbx_description
1 polymer ?
#
loop_
_entity_poly.entity_id
_entity_poly.type
_entity_poly.pdbx_seq_one_letter_code
_entity_poly.pdbx_strand_id
1 'polypeptide(L)'
;MSKAPAHRTLTAHVSKYPVYGQARAYLKNFLRHGRRSFIRTHRYAYYKYSLSILVIVIHIAHDIYEVRAYPWDTFCVATLEEALKVHDFRAWLFCYDYRTRSIYYIIGSQTTGVKHYSQVKRAIKSNRTLAQASQAY
;
A
#
# COMPACT_ATOMS: atom_id res chain seq x y z
N MET A 1 19.47 -35.36 37.68
CA MET A 1 19.74 -34.67 36.39
C MET A 1 18.45 -34.00 35.95
N SER A 2 18.39 -32.66 36.04
CA SER A 2 17.18 -31.87 35.79
C SER A 2 16.94 -31.72 34.29
N LYS A 3 15.76 -32.14 33.80
CA LYS A 3 15.32 -31.87 32.43
C LYS A 3 14.82 -30.42 32.38
N ALA A 4 15.60 -29.54 31.75
CA ALA A 4 15.12 -28.21 31.41
C ALA A 4 14.05 -28.32 30.30
N PRO A 5 12.84 -27.74 30.47
CA PRO A 5 11.90 -27.63 29.37
C PRO A 5 12.43 -26.58 28.39
N ALA A 6 12.77 -27.02 27.18
CA ALA A 6 13.07 -26.12 26.08
C ALA A 6 11.78 -25.37 25.69
N HIS A 7 11.58 -24.19 26.28
CA HIS A 7 10.62 -23.23 25.74
C HIS A 7 11.10 -22.81 24.34
N ARG A 8 10.60 -23.51 23.31
CA ARG A 8 10.57 -23.00 21.94
C ARG A 8 9.57 -21.86 21.90
N THR A 9 9.98 -20.68 22.36
CA THR A 9 9.33 -19.43 22.00
C THR A 9 9.63 -19.24 20.51
N LEU A 10 8.74 -19.75 19.65
CA LEU A 10 8.66 -19.31 18.26
C LEU A 10 8.22 -17.85 18.31
N THR A 11 9.17 -16.94 18.50
CA THR A 11 8.96 -15.51 18.33
C THR A 11 8.61 -15.33 16.87
N ALA A 12 7.31 -15.28 16.55
CA ALA A 12 6.84 -14.89 15.24
C ALA A 12 7.46 -13.52 14.95
N HIS A 13 8.47 -13.47 14.08
CA HIS A 13 9.13 -12.22 13.70
C HIS A 13 8.04 -11.25 13.22
N VAL A 14 7.72 -10.26 14.06
CA VAL A 14 6.73 -9.23 13.71
C VAL A 14 7.32 -8.45 12.55
N SER A 15 6.67 -8.55 11.39
CA SER A 15 7.11 -7.84 10.19
C SER A 15 7.20 -6.34 10.48
N LYS A 16 8.32 -5.71 10.10
CA LYS A 16 8.51 -4.24 10.15
C LYS A 16 7.44 -3.50 9.34
N TYR A 17 6.86 -4.16 8.34
CA TYR A 17 5.84 -3.59 7.46
C TYR A 17 4.42 -3.88 7.95
N PRO A 18 3.44 -3.00 7.64
CA PRO A 18 2.05 -3.25 7.97
C PRO A 18 1.55 -4.57 7.37
N VAL A 19 0.57 -5.19 8.00
CA VAL A 19 -0.16 -6.34 7.45
C VAL A 19 -1.38 -5.89 6.65
N TYR A 20 -1.99 -6.81 5.90
CA TYR A 20 -3.17 -6.52 5.06
C TYR A 20 -4.29 -5.75 5.80
N GLY A 21 -4.64 -6.17 7.01
CA GLY A 21 -5.69 -5.50 7.79
C GLY A 21 -5.38 -4.03 8.09
N GLN A 22 -4.12 -3.72 8.39
CA GLN A 22 -3.66 -2.34 8.62
C GLN A 22 -3.63 -1.54 7.31
N ALA A 23 -3.16 -2.13 6.21
CA ALA A 23 -3.20 -1.50 4.89
C ALA A 23 -4.63 -1.11 4.49
N ARG A 24 -5.59 -2.02 4.69
CA ARG A 24 -7.02 -1.75 4.46
C ARG A 24 -7.54 -0.61 5.36
N ALA A 25 -7.06 -0.51 6.60
CA ALA A 25 -7.45 0.57 7.50
C ALA A 25 -6.93 1.94 7.04
N TYR A 26 -5.72 2.02 6.48
CA TYR A 26 -5.21 3.25 5.86
C TYR A 26 -6.05 3.67 4.66
N LEU A 27 -6.43 2.73 3.79
CA LEU A 27 -7.33 3.03 2.68
C LEU A 27 -8.71 3.52 3.18
N LYS A 28 -9.31 2.85 4.17
CA LYS A 28 -10.57 3.31 4.77
C LYS A 28 -10.45 4.73 5.34
N ASN A 29 -9.34 5.03 6.00
CA ASN A 29 -9.08 6.37 6.52
C ASN A 29 -8.98 7.40 5.38
N PHE A 30 -8.29 7.03 4.30
CA PHE A 30 -8.18 7.87 3.11
C PHE A 30 -9.56 8.15 2.50
N LEU A 31 -10.38 7.13 2.27
CA LEU A 31 -11.70 7.28 1.66
C LEU A 31 -12.68 8.09 2.52
N ARG A 32 -12.54 8.00 3.86
CA ARG A 32 -13.41 8.70 4.81
C ARG A 32 -12.91 10.08 5.23
N HIS A 33 -11.89 10.62 4.57
CA HIS A 33 -11.28 11.91 4.93
C HIS A 33 -10.84 12.00 6.40
N GLY A 34 -10.31 10.90 6.93
CA GLY A 34 -9.86 10.84 8.32
C GLY A 34 -8.61 11.69 8.59
N ARG A 35 -8.46 12.16 9.83
CA ARG A 35 -7.38 13.08 10.28
C ARG A 35 -6.03 12.42 10.58
N ARG A 36 -5.81 11.16 10.19
CA ARG A 36 -4.57 10.41 10.52
C ARG A 36 -3.41 10.68 9.56
N SER A 37 -3.70 11.23 8.38
CA SER A 37 -2.68 11.58 7.41
C SER A 37 -2.04 12.91 7.76
N PHE A 38 -0.72 13.01 7.67
CA PHE A 38 -0.01 14.28 7.88
C PHE A 38 0.14 15.10 6.58
N ILE A 39 0.03 14.45 5.42
CA ILE A 39 -0.15 15.10 4.11
C ILE A 39 -1.30 14.39 3.40
N ARG A 40 -2.20 15.17 2.80
CA ARG A 40 -3.36 14.64 2.06
C ARG A 40 -3.70 15.52 0.87
N THR A 41 -3.96 14.88 -0.25
CA THR A 41 -4.55 15.47 -1.46
C THR A 41 -5.71 14.59 -1.93
N HIS A 42 -6.38 15.00 -3.02
CA HIS A 42 -7.36 14.13 -3.69
C HIS A 42 -6.72 12.87 -4.32
N ARG A 43 -5.41 12.89 -4.60
CA ARG A 43 -4.72 11.80 -5.31
C ARG A 43 -3.94 10.88 -4.37
N TYR A 44 -3.50 11.36 -3.22
CA TYR A 44 -2.72 10.55 -2.30
C TYR A 44 -2.78 11.08 -0.86
N ALA A 45 -2.39 10.24 0.10
CA ALA A 45 -2.16 10.64 1.48
C ALA A 45 -1.01 9.85 2.12
N TYR A 46 -0.26 10.53 2.98
CA TYR A 46 0.84 9.96 3.74
C TYR A 46 0.45 9.72 5.20
N TYR A 47 0.92 8.60 5.73
CA TYR A 47 0.68 8.16 7.09
C TYR A 47 1.98 7.64 7.70
N LYS A 48 2.17 7.93 8.99
CA LYS A 48 3.24 7.32 9.78
C LYS A 48 2.78 5.95 10.27
N TYR A 49 3.55 4.90 10.01
CA TYR A 49 3.31 3.56 10.58
C TYR A 49 4.21 3.31 11.78
N SER A 50 5.51 3.57 11.64
CA SER A 50 6.48 3.50 12.73
C SER A 50 7.52 4.62 12.58
N LEU A 51 8.56 4.60 13.42
CA LEU A 51 9.67 5.57 13.31
C LEU A 51 10.42 5.47 11.98
N SER A 52 10.42 4.30 11.34
CA SER A 52 11.23 4.04 10.14
C SER A 52 10.42 3.60 8.92
N ILE A 53 9.08 3.52 9.02
CA ILE A 53 8.19 3.14 7.92
C ILE A 53 7.10 4.19 7.73
N LEU A 54 6.94 4.64 6.50
CA LEU A 54 5.78 5.39 6.05
C LEU A 54 4.84 4.51 5.23
N VAL A 55 3.58 4.95 5.19
CA VAL A 55 2.55 4.41 4.32
C VAL A 55 2.01 5.53 3.45
N ILE A 56 1.96 5.29 2.15
CA ILE A 56 1.28 6.15 1.19
C ILE A 56 0.07 5.41 0.61
N VAL A 57 -1.08 6.09 0.61
CA VAL A 57 -2.26 5.68 -0.14
C VAL A 57 -2.31 6.50 -1.41
N ILE A 58 -2.47 5.87 -2.57
CA ILE A 58 -2.43 6.51 -3.89
C ILE A 58 -3.67 6.09 -4.69
N HIS A 59 -4.38 7.05 -5.26
CA HIS A 59 -5.42 6.82 -6.26
C HIS A 59 -4.77 6.63 -7.64
N ILE A 60 -4.84 5.43 -8.21
CA ILE A 60 -4.13 5.06 -9.46
C ILE A 60 -5.04 5.22 -10.68
N ALA A 61 -6.26 4.72 -10.59
CA ALA A 61 -7.28 4.74 -11.64
C ALA A 61 -8.66 4.76 -11.00
N HIS A 62 -9.72 4.91 -11.81
CA HIS A 62 -11.10 4.90 -11.33
C HIS A 62 -11.32 3.72 -10.38
N ASP A 63 -11.73 4.02 -9.15
CA ASP A 63 -11.97 3.07 -8.06
C ASP A 63 -10.75 2.24 -7.59
N ILE A 64 -9.56 2.43 -8.17
CA ILE A 64 -8.38 1.62 -7.87
C ILE A 64 -7.36 2.42 -7.06
N TYR A 65 -6.99 1.84 -5.92
CA TYR A 65 -6.08 2.42 -4.95
C TYR A 65 -4.91 1.50 -4.66
N GLU A 66 -3.74 2.10 -4.47
CA GLU A 66 -2.58 1.44 -3.89
C GLU A 66 -2.39 1.90 -2.46
N VAL A 67 -2.10 0.97 -1.57
CA VAL A 67 -1.51 1.24 -0.27
C VAL A 67 -0.10 0.68 -0.32
N ARG A 68 0.90 1.54 -0.14
CA ARG A 68 2.32 1.15 -0.19
C ARG A 68 3.00 1.59 1.10
N ALA A 69 3.74 0.68 1.71
CA ALA A 69 4.59 0.90 2.85
C ALA A 69 6.07 0.74 2.45
N TYR A 70 6.91 1.66 2.88
CA TYR A 70 8.33 1.71 2.50
C TYR A 70 9.16 2.34 3.62
N PRO A 71 10.48 2.04 3.71
CA PRO A 71 11.35 2.62 4.70
C PRO A 71 11.61 4.10 4.38
N TRP A 72 11.60 4.94 5.42
CA TRP A 72 11.81 6.38 5.28
C TRP A 72 13.29 6.80 5.38
N ASP A 73 14.20 5.88 5.71
CA ASP A 73 15.53 6.28 6.17
C ASP A 73 16.48 6.78 5.06
N THR A 74 17.30 7.76 5.44
CA THR A 74 18.41 8.45 4.74
C THR A 74 18.15 9.51 3.65
N PHE A 75 17.00 9.57 2.99
CA PHE A 75 16.67 10.72 2.13
C PHE A 75 15.22 11.09 2.36
N CYS A 76 14.96 12.31 2.79
CA CYS A 76 13.61 12.87 2.85
C CYS A 76 12.91 12.59 1.52
N VAL A 77 12.00 11.60 1.51
CA VAL A 77 11.13 11.33 0.36
C VAL A 77 10.12 12.48 0.35
N ALA A 78 10.53 13.60 -0.23
CA ALA A 78 9.77 14.85 -0.27
C ALA A 78 8.60 14.75 -1.26
N THR A 79 8.64 13.77 -2.16
CA THR A 79 7.69 13.68 -3.27
C THR A 79 7.10 12.28 -3.47
N LEU A 80 5.93 12.25 -4.12
CA LEU A 80 5.27 11.01 -4.56
C LEU A 80 6.18 10.17 -5.48
N GLU A 81 7.01 10.82 -6.30
CA GLU A 81 7.87 10.14 -7.26
C GLU A 81 8.97 9.34 -6.58
N GLU A 82 9.61 9.91 -5.56
CA GLU A 82 10.64 9.24 -4.77
C GLU A 82 10.07 8.04 -4.02
N ALA A 83 8.88 8.17 -3.41
CA ALA A 83 8.19 7.07 -2.75
C ALA A 83 7.88 5.91 -3.72
N LEU A 84 7.72 6.24 -5.00
CA LEU A 84 7.45 5.26 -6.04
C LEU A 84 8.72 4.53 -6.52
N LYS A 85 9.91 5.13 -6.39
CA LYS A 85 11.21 4.56 -6.78
C LYS A 85 11.78 3.58 -5.76
N VAL A 86 11.34 3.63 -4.49
CA VAL A 86 11.84 2.71 -3.46
C VAL A 86 11.53 1.26 -3.84
N HIS A 87 12.57 0.43 -3.88
CA HIS A 87 12.48 -1.00 -4.24
C HIS A 87 12.12 -1.89 -3.04
N ASP A 88 12.52 -1.51 -1.83
CA ASP A 88 12.09 -2.18 -0.61
C ASP A 88 10.72 -1.65 -0.18
N PHE A 89 9.67 -2.40 -0.49
CA PHE A 89 8.31 -2.02 -0.14
C PHE A 89 7.37 -3.20 0.06
N ARG A 90 6.32 -2.95 0.84
CA ARG A 90 5.14 -3.81 0.91
C ARG A 90 3.92 -3.04 0.42
N ALA A 91 3.21 -3.57 -0.56
CA ALA A 91 2.08 -2.86 -1.15
C ALA A 91 0.90 -3.77 -1.47
N TRP A 92 -0.27 -3.15 -1.58
CA TRP A 92 -1.55 -3.78 -1.91
C TRP A 92 -2.31 -2.90 -2.88
N LEU A 93 -2.92 -3.53 -3.88
CA LEU A 93 -3.92 -2.91 -4.75
C LEU A 93 -5.31 -3.30 -4.28
N PHE A 94 -6.18 -2.29 -4.28
CA PHE A 94 -7.56 -2.41 -3.88
C PHE A 94 -8.47 -1.79 -4.94
N CYS A 95 -9.66 -2.37 -5.09
CA CYS A 95 -10.78 -1.74 -5.76
C CYS A 95 -11.77 -1.25 -4.69
N TYR A 96 -12.33 -0.06 -4.86
CA TYR A 96 -13.36 0.50 -4.00
C TYR A 96 -14.66 0.68 -4.77
N ASP A 97 -15.67 -0.09 -4.40
CA ASP A 97 -17.01 0.08 -4.93
C ASP A 97 -17.74 1.17 -4.14
N TYR A 98 -17.98 2.30 -4.79
CA TYR A 98 -18.68 3.44 -4.21
C TYR A 98 -20.16 3.16 -3.91
N ARG A 99 -20.81 2.23 -4.64
CA ARG A 99 -22.23 1.91 -4.46
C ARG A 99 -22.45 1.16 -3.16
N THR A 100 -21.60 0.15 -2.90
CA THR A 100 -21.69 -0.69 -1.70
C THR A 100 -20.77 -0.23 -0.56
N ARG A 101 -19.91 0.76 -0.81
CA ARG A 101 -18.85 1.23 0.10
C ARG A 101 -17.89 0.10 0.51
N SER A 102 -17.66 -0.85 -0.41
CA SER A 102 -16.86 -2.04 -0.18
C SER A 102 -15.46 -1.90 -0.74
N ILE A 103 -14.48 -2.46 -0.01
CA ILE A 103 -13.08 -2.51 -0.44
C ILE A 103 -12.75 -3.96 -0.78
N TYR A 104 -12.41 -4.20 -2.04
CA TYR A 104 -11.99 -5.49 -2.57
C TYR A 104 -10.47 -5.53 -2.76
N TYR A 105 -9.87 -6.65 -2.42
CA TYR A 105 -8.45 -6.90 -2.63
C TYR A 105 -8.21 -7.36 -4.07
N ILE A 106 -7.21 -6.79 -4.73
CA ILE A 106 -6.77 -7.21 -6.06
C ILE A 106 -5.52 -8.07 -5.94
N ILE A 107 -4.44 -7.51 -5.40
CA ILE A 107 -3.13 -8.15 -5.34
C ILE A 107 -2.23 -7.47 -4.29
N GLY A 108 -1.22 -8.17 -3.79
CA GLY A 108 -0.27 -7.66 -2.80
C GLY A 108 1.14 -8.13 -3.10
N SER A 109 2.12 -7.24 -2.93
CA SER A 109 3.50 -7.51 -3.35
C SER A 109 4.15 -8.67 -2.61
N GLN A 110 3.76 -8.92 -1.35
CA GLN A 110 4.31 -10.04 -0.57
C GLN A 110 3.79 -11.39 -1.04
N THR A 111 2.50 -11.48 -1.39
CA THR A 111 1.87 -12.76 -1.77
C THR A 111 2.24 -13.17 -3.19
N THR A 112 2.41 -12.22 -4.10
CA THR A 112 2.65 -12.50 -5.53
C THR A 112 4.06 -12.16 -6.02
N GLY A 113 4.89 -11.58 -5.15
CA GLY A 113 6.18 -11.01 -5.53
C GLY A 113 6.08 -9.64 -6.20
N VAL A 114 7.14 -8.85 -6.04
CA VAL A 114 7.23 -7.44 -6.50
C VAL A 114 7.14 -7.32 -8.01
N LYS A 115 7.72 -8.26 -8.77
CA LYS A 115 7.72 -8.25 -10.24
C LYS A 115 6.30 -8.34 -10.80
N HIS A 116 5.54 -9.35 -10.37
CA HIS A 116 4.18 -9.56 -10.85
C HIS A 116 3.23 -8.43 -10.39
N TYR A 117 3.36 -8.00 -9.13
CA TYR A 117 2.64 -6.83 -8.62
C TYR A 117 2.86 -5.60 -9.51
N SER A 118 4.12 -5.34 -9.90
CA SER A 118 4.47 -4.19 -10.74
C SER A 118 3.91 -4.32 -12.16
N GLN A 119 3.84 -5.52 -12.73
CA GLN A 119 3.23 -5.77 -14.03
C GLN A 119 1.72 -5.49 -14.00
N VAL A 120 1.00 -6.01 -13.00
CA VAL A 120 -0.45 -5.75 -12.83
C VAL A 120 -0.72 -4.26 -12.69
N LYS A 121 0.06 -3.56 -11.86
CA LYS A 121 -0.04 -2.11 -11.70
C LYS A 121 0.17 -1.35 -13.01
N ARG A 122 1.14 -1.76 -13.83
CA ARG A 122 1.39 -1.16 -15.15
C ARG A 122 0.20 -1.39 -16.09
N ALA A 123 -0.31 -2.62 -16.16
CA ALA A 123 -1.47 -2.94 -17.00
C ALA A 123 -2.71 -2.10 -16.65
N ILE A 124 -3.01 -1.91 -15.36
CA ILE A 124 -4.11 -1.05 -14.90
C ILE A 124 -3.92 0.40 -15.37
N LYS A 125 -2.70 0.94 -15.23
CA LYS A 125 -2.39 2.29 -15.69
C LYS A 125 -2.53 2.44 -17.21
N SER A 126 -2.00 1.48 -17.98
CA SER A 126 -2.09 1.48 -19.43
C SER A 126 -3.54 1.37 -19.93
N ASN A 127 -4.37 0.52 -19.32
CA ASN A 127 -5.78 0.42 -19.68
C ASN A 127 -6.55 1.71 -19.42
N ARG A 128 -6.22 2.45 -18.35
CA ARG A 128 -6.76 3.79 -18.13
C ARG A 128 -6.35 4.75 -19.26
N THR A 129 -5.08 4.73 -19.66
CA THR A 129 -4.59 5.56 -20.77
C THR A 129 -5.33 5.25 -22.07
N LEU A 130 -5.56 3.95 -22.34
CA LEU A 130 -6.33 3.51 -23.51
C LEU A 130 -7.80 3.96 -23.43
N ALA A 131 -8.45 3.82 -22.28
CA ALA A 131 -9.83 4.26 -22.08
C ALA A 131 -10.01 5.79 -22.19
N GLN A 132 -8.98 6.56 -21.79
CA GLN A 132 -8.98 8.02 -21.97
C GLN A 132 -8.74 8.41 -23.43
N ALA A 133 -7.84 7.71 -24.14
CA ALA A 133 -7.59 7.95 -25.56
C ALA A 133 -8.82 7.62 -26.43
N SER A 134 -9.57 6.57 -26.09
CA SER A 134 -10.81 6.21 -26.81
C SER A 134 -11.97 7.19 -26.57
N GLN A 135 -11.91 8.02 -25.53
CA GLN A 135 -12.91 9.06 -25.25
C GLN A 135 -12.61 10.39 -25.96
N ALA A 136 -11.43 10.51 -26.58
CA ALA A 136 -10.96 11.73 -27.24
C ALA A 136 -11.12 11.70 -28.79
N TYR A 137 -11.68 10.61 -29.34
CA TYR A 137 -12.07 10.45 -30.73
C TYR A 137 -13.59 10.51 -30.86
#